data_AF-A0A7U4GHI9-F1
#
_entry.id   AF-A0A7U4GHI9-F1
#
_cell.length_a   1.000
_cell.length_b   1.000
_cell.length_c   1.000
_cell.angle_alpha   90.00
_cell.angle_beta   90.00
_cell.angle_gamma   90.00
#
_symmetry.space_group_name_H-M   'P 1'
#
loop_
_entity.id
_entity.type
_entity.pdbx_description
1 polymer ?
#
loop_
_entity_poly.entity_id
_entity_poly.type
_entity_poly.pdbx_seq_one_letter_code
_entity_poly.pdbx_strand_id
1 'polypeptide(L)' 'MTDLFFESLALQRIDLVARLVTNNQCNEEDRDLALVWIAEMTTALTIELDKQQQKGPHIGGQ' A
#
# COMPACT_ATOMS: atom_id res chain seq x y z
N MET A 1 8.87 -18.09 -5.27
CA MET A 1 8.85 -17.04 -4.23
C MET A 1 8.58 -15.75 -4.98
N THR A 2 7.40 -15.14 -4.80
CA THR A 2 7.09 -13.85 -5.42
C THR A 2 7.95 -12.80 -4.73
N ASP A 3 8.70 -12.02 -5.51
CA ASP A 3 9.46 -10.89 -4.98
C ASP A 3 8.47 -9.76 -4.67
N LEU A 4 8.32 -9.44 -3.38
CA LEU A 4 7.39 -8.43 -2.86
C LEU A 4 8.11 -7.17 -2.36
N PHE A 5 9.31 -6.90 -2.89
CA PHE A 5 10.13 -5.78 -2.45
C PHE A 5 9.40 -4.43 -2.58
N PHE A 6 8.75 -4.18 -3.72
CA PHE A 6 8.06 -2.91 -3.97
C PHE A 6 6.79 -2.77 -3.13
N GLU A 7 6.08 -3.87 -2.90
CA GLU A 7 4.89 -3.94 -2.05
C GLU A 7 5.27 -3.67 -0.59
N SER A 8 6.38 -4.23 -0.13
CA SER A 8 6.93 -3.97 1.21
C SER A 8 7.33 -2.51 1.37
N LEU A 9 7.99 -1.92 0.37
CA LEU A 9 8.35 -0.50 0.36
C LEU A 9 7.12 0.40 0.35
N ALA A 10 6.08 0.05 -0.41
CA ALA A 10 4.82 0.78 -0.44
C ALA A 10 4.13 0.75 0.93
N LEU A 11 4.13 -0.41 1.60
CA LEU A 11 3.59 -0.55 2.96
C LEU A 11 4.37 0.30 3.98
N GLN A 12 5.71 0.31 3.90
CA GLN A 12 6.54 1.17 4.75
C GLN A 12 6.25 2.66 4.54
N ARG A 13 5.95 3.08 3.31
CA ARG A 13 5.56 4.46 3.01
C ARG A 13 4.20 4.81 3.62
N ILE A 14 3.23 3.90 3.55
CA ILE A 14 1.91 4.08 4.20
C ILE A 14 2.09 4.23 5.72
N ASP A 15 2.87 3.34 6.35
CA ASP A 15 3.16 3.39 7.79
C ASP A 15 3.83 4.72 8.20
N LEU A 16 4.80 5.20 7.42
CA LEU A 16 5.46 6.46 7.70
C LEU A 16 4.48 7.64 7.69
N VAL A 17 3.63 7.73 6.66
CA VAL A 17 2.63 8.80 6.55
C VAL A 17 1.65 8.72 7.72
N ALA A 18 1.14 7.53 8.06
CA ALA A 18 0.24 7.35 9.20
C ALA A 18 0.88 7.85 10.51
N ARG A 19 2.14 7.45 10.80
CA ARG A 19 2.86 7.89 12.00
C ARG A 19 3.12 9.39 12.03
N LEU A 20 3.43 10.01 10.89
CA LEU A 20 3.64 11.45 10.82
C LEU A 20 2.35 12.20 11.18
N VAL A 21 1.22 11.77 10.61
CA VAL A 21 -0.09 12.42 10.84
C VAL A 21 -0.58 12.26 12.27
N THR A 22 -0.30 11.10 12.91
CA THR A 22 -0.70 10.84 14.29
C THR A 22 0.19 11.55 15.32
N ASN A 23 1.49 11.70 15.02
CA ASN A 23 2.47 12.19 16.00
C ASN A 23 2.75 13.69 15.90
N ASN A 24 2.42 14.36 14.78
CA ASN A 24 2.57 15.80 14.64
C ASN A 24 1.29 16.57 14.97
N GLN A 25 1.46 17.85 15.30
CA GLN A 25 0.38 18.83 15.28
C GLN A 25 0.01 19.19 13.83
N CYS A 26 -0.49 18.22 13.08
CA CYS A 26 -1.18 18.49 11.81
C CYS A 26 -2.51 19.19 12.10
N ASN A 27 -2.85 20.19 11.30
CA ASN A 27 -4.19 20.77 11.31
C ASN A 27 -5.20 19.74 10.75
N GLU A 28 -6.50 20.04 10.87
CA GLU A 28 -7.56 19.12 10.43
C GLU A 28 -7.50 18.85 8.92
N GLU A 29 -7.24 19.87 8.10
CA GLU A 29 -7.14 19.75 6.64
C GLU A 29 -5.98 18.84 6.20
N ASP A 30 -4.82 18.97 6.83
CA ASP A 30 -3.64 18.15 6.58
C ASP A 30 -3.90 16.68 6.98
N ARG A 31 -4.64 16.46 8.07
CA ARG A 31 -5.04 15.11 8.52
C ARG A 31 -6.00 14.48 7.52
N ASP A 32 -7.01 15.21 7.09
CA ASP A 32 -7.98 14.72 6.11
C ASP A 32 -7.31 14.39 4.77
N LEU A 33 -6.42 15.27 4.29
CA LEU A 33 -5.64 15.03 3.08
C LEU A 33 -4.76 13.78 3.21
N ALA A 34 -4.09 13.61 4.35
CA ALA A 34 -3.25 12.45 4.56
C ALA A 34 -4.04 11.15 4.69
N LEU A 35 -5.25 11.17 5.25
CA LEU A 35 -6.16 10.02 5.26
C LEU A 35 -6.55 9.62 3.84
N VAL A 36 -6.84 10.58 2.97
CA VAL A 36 -7.12 10.33 1.54
C VAL A 36 -5.91 9.66 0.87
N TRP A 37 -4.70 10.20 1.06
CA TRP A 37 -3.50 9.59 0.48
C TRP A 37 -3.21 8.18 1.01
N ILE A 38 -3.43 7.93 2.30
CA ILE A 38 -3.30 6.58 2.88
C ILE A 38 -4.29 5.63 2.20
N ALA A 39 -5.54 6.06 2.01
CA ALA A 39 -6.55 5.24 1.34
C ALA A 39 -6.20 4.94 -0.12
N GLU A 40 -5.75 5.96 -0.87
CA GLU A 40 -5.32 5.81 -2.27
C GLU A 40 -4.11 4.88 -2.39
N MET A 41 -3.09 5.07 -1.55
CA MET A 41 -1.89 4.24 -1.54
C MET A 41 -2.18 2.79 -1.14
N THR A 42 -3.07 2.58 -0.17
CA THR A 42 -3.51 1.24 0.23
C THR A 42 -4.27 0.55 -0.90
N THR A 43 -5.19 1.26 -1.56
CA THR A 43 -5.94 0.73 -2.70
C THR A 43 -5.02 0.33 -3.85
N ALA A 44 -4.05 1.18 -4.19
CA ALA A 44 -3.05 0.88 -5.22
C ALA A 44 -2.20 -0.35 -4.86
N LEU A 45 -1.82 -0.50 -3.59
CA LEU A 45 -1.06 -1.66 -3.11
C LEU A 45 -1.89 -2.95 -3.20
N THR A 46 -3.16 -2.92 -2.80
CA THR A 46 -4.06 -4.08 -2.91
C THR A 46 -4.20 -4.53 -4.36
N ILE A 47 -4.40 -3.59 -5.30
CA ILE A 47 -4.49 -3.90 -6.73
C ILE A 47 -3.21 -4.59 -7.23
N GLU A 48 -2.03 -4.14 -6.81
CA GLU A 48 -0.78 -4.76 -7.25
C GLU A 48 -0.59 -6.15 -6.65
N LEU A 49 -0.90 -6.34 -5.37
CA LEU A 49 -0.88 -7.65 -4.72
C LEU A 49 -1.82 -8.65 -5.41
N ASP A 50 -3.03 -8.22 -5.77
CA ASP A 50 -4.00 -9.06 -6.48
C ASP A 50 -3.48 -9.51 -7.86
N LYS A 51 -2.76 -8.62 -8.58
CA LYS A 51 -2.11 -8.99 -9.85
C LYS A 51 -1.01 -10.01 -9.64
N GLN A 52 -0.21 -9.88 -8.59
CA GLN A 52 0.86 -10.83 -8.27
C GLN A 52 0.30 -12.21 -7.90
N GLN A 53 -0.84 -12.25 -7.19
CA GLN A 53 -1.54 -13.50 -6.88
C GLN A 53 -2.11 -14.18 -8.14
N GLN A 54 -2.65 -13.41 -9.08
CA GLN A 54 -3.16 -13.94 -10.36
C GLN A 54 -2.05 -14.47 -11.28
N LYS A 55 -0.80 -14.02 -11.10
CA LYS A 55 0.38 -14.53 -11.83
C LYS A 55 0.93 -15.86 -11.27
N GLY A 56 0.29 -16.45 -10.25
CA GLY A 56 0.63 -17.80 -9.76
C GLY A 56 0.57 -18.84 -10.89
N PRO A 57 1.36 -19.93 -10.82
CA PRO A 57 1.65 -20.76 -11.97
C PRO A 57 0.36 -21.29 -12.57
N HIS A 58 0.12 -20.94 -13.84
CA HIS A 58 -0.79 -21.66 -14.70
C HIS A 58 -0.30 -23.12 -14.68
N ILE A 59 -0.91 -23.98 -13.85
CA ILE A 59 -0.72 -25.42 -13.93
C ILE A 59 -1.35 -25.82 -15.25
N GLY A 60 -0.55 -25.71 -16.32
CA GLY A 60 -0.81 -26.31 -17.61
C GLY A 60 -0.70 -27.81 -17.44
N GLY A 61 -1.82 -28.43 -17.08
CA GLY A 61 -2.00 -29.86 -17.27
C GLY A 61 -2.20 -30.13 -18.75
N GLN A 62 -1.21 -30.73 -19.40
CA GLN A 62 -1.37 -31.57 -20.58
C GLN A 62 -0.76 -32.94 -20.29
#